data_AF-A0A7X2MNQ9-F1
#
_entry.id   AF-A0A7X2MNQ9-F1
#
_cell.length_a   1.000
_cell.length_b   1.000
_cell.length_c   1.000
_cell.angle_alpha   90.00
_cell.angle_beta   90.00
_cell.angle_gamma   90.00
#
_symmetry.space_group_name_H-M   'P 1'
#
loop_
_entity.id
_entity.type
_entity.pdbx_description
1 polymer ?
#
loop_
_entity_poly.entity_id
_entity_poly.type
_entity_poly.pdbx_seq_one_letter_code
_entity_poly.pdbx_strand_id
1 'polypeptide(L)'
;MRVADWLTGDDREVAWRGDQRLMLSAMHRQVVALRQRLAAQPGSHWALCFDDSYRFCVALLACWYAGKTPVMPGHCRAALLDERQDRLDGVLCDMPLAVSL
;
A
#
# COMPACT_ATOMS: atom_id res chain seq x y z
N MET A 1 8.96 23.05 -0.69
CA MET A 1 8.02 21.95 -0.40
C MET A 1 8.76 20.90 0.42
N ARG A 2 8.27 20.53 1.62
CA ARG A 2 8.86 19.39 2.35
C ARG A 2 8.31 18.11 1.75
N VAL A 3 9.06 17.01 1.84
CA VAL A 3 8.59 15.70 1.38
C VAL A 3 7.29 15.30 2.08
N ALA A 4 7.13 15.66 3.35
CA ALA A 4 5.92 15.42 4.13
C ALA A 4 4.66 16.12 3.57
N ASP A 5 4.82 17.24 2.86
CA ASP A 5 3.69 18.01 2.33
C ASP A 5 3.31 17.58 0.89
N TRP A 6 4.07 16.66 0.28
CA TRP A 6 3.89 16.28 -1.12
C TRP A 6 2.49 15.75 -1.41
N LEU A 7 1.90 14.99 -0.48
CA LEU A 7 0.59 14.36 -0.63
C LEU A 7 -0.57 15.35 -0.49
N THR A 8 -0.33 16.51 0.14
CA THR A 8 -1.34 17.56 0.37
C THR A 8 -1.11 18.82 -0.47
N GLY A 9 -0.18 18.77 -1.42
CA GLY A 9 0.08 19.87 -2.36
C GLY A 9 -1.01 20.01 -3.43
N ASP A 10 -0.78 20.92 -4.37
CA ASP A 10 -1.71 21.20 -5.46
C ASP A 10 -2.03 19.96 -6.30
N ASP A 11 -3.28 19.89 -6.78
CA ASP A 11 -3.74 18.76 -7.58
C ASP A 11 -3.02 18.71 -8.92
N ARG A 12 -2.47 17.54 -9.23
CA ARG A 12 -1.62 17.28 -10.39
C ARG A 12 -1.66 15.82 -10.75
N GLU A 13 -1.28 15.50 -11.97
CA GLU A 13 -1.08 14.11 -12.37
C GLU A 13 0.08 13.48 -11.60
N VAL A 14 -0.12 12.27 -11.07
CA VAL A 14 0.90 11.52 -10.32
C VAL A 14 1.21 10.15 -10.94
N ALA A 15 0.32 9.64 -11.78
CA ALA A 15 0.50 8.39 -12.50
C ALA A 15 -0.46 8.33 -13.70
N TRP A 16 -0.25 7.33 -14.56
CA TRP A 16 -1.11 7.00 -15.68
C TRP A 16 -1.33 5.48 -15.74
N ARG A 17 -2.48 5.06 -16.28
CA ARG A 17 -2.82 3.67 -16.56
C ARG A 17 -3.43 3.59 -17.95
N GLY A 18 -2.61 3.23 -18.94
CA GLY A 18 -2.98 3.47 -20.34
C GLY A 18 -3.28 4.96 -20.53
N ASP A 19 -4.44 5.28 -21.10
CA ASP A 19 -4.89 6.66 -21.32
C ASP A 19 -5.50 7.32 -20.07
N GLN A 20 -5.69 6.56 -18.99
CA GLN A 20 -6.27 7.11 -17.77
C GLN A 20 -5.22 7.84 -16.94
N ARG A 21 -5.41 9.14 -16.77
CA ARG A 21 -4.62 9.98 -15.86
C ARG A 21 -5.11 9.81 -14.42
N LEU A 22 -4.17 9.64 -13.49
CA LEU A 22 -4.44 9.51 -12.06
C LEU A 22 -3.92 10.74 -11.34
N MET A 23 -4.83 11.45 -10.68
CA MET A 23 -4.59 12.73 -10.01
C MET A 23 -4.18 12.54 -8.55
N LEU A 24 -3.38 13.47 -8.02
CA LEU A 24 -2.96 13.49 -6.62
C LEU A 24 -4.16 13.51 -5.68
N SER A 25 -5.21 14.27 -6.00
CA SER A 25 -6.45 14.32 -5.21
C SER A 25 -7.13 12.95 -5.09
N ALA A 26 -7.05 12.11 -6.13
CA ALA A 26 -7.54 10.73 -6.09
C ALA A 26 -6.62 9.85 -5.23
N MET A 27 -5.31 9.96 -5.40
CA MET A 27 -4.32 9.23 -4.60
C MET A 27 -4.47 9.55 -3.11
N HIS A 28 -4.55 10.83 -2.75
CA HIS A 28 -4.73 11.29 -1.38
C HIS A 28 -5.99 10.69 -0.74
N ARG A 29 -7.14 10.72 -1.43
CA ARG A 29 -8.37 10.10 -0.92
C ARG A 29 -8.20 8.60 -0.67
N GLN A 30 -7.55 7.88 -1.58
CA GLN A 30 -7.31 6.45 -1.44
C GLN A 30 -6.34 6.14 -0.28
N VAL A 31 -5.27 6.93 -0.14
CA VAL A 31 -4.31 6.81 0.98
C VAL A 31 -5.00 7.04 2.32
N VAL A 32 -5.84 8.09 2.43
CA VAL A 32 -6.58 8.39 3.67
C VAL A 32 -7.54 7.26 4.03
N ALA A 33 -8.31 6.76 3.05
CA ALA A 33 -9.25 5.67 3.28
C ALA A 33 -8.55 4.38 3.71
N LEU A 34 -7.44 4.02 3.06
CA LEU A 34 -6.69 2.82 3.39
C LEU A 34 -5.96 2.95 4.74
N ARG A 35 -5.39 4.11 5.03
CA ARG A 35 -4.78 4.43 6.33
C ARG A 35 -5.76 4.21 7.47
N GLN A 36 -7.00 4.70 7.35
CA GLN A 36 -8.02 4.52 8.38
C GLN A 36 -8.29 3.04 8.66
N ARG A 37 -8.37 2.22 7.61
CA ARG A 37 -8.54 0.77 7.74
C ARG A 37 -7.35 0.10 8.40
N LEU A 38 -6.13 0.47 8.00
CA LEU A 38 -4.88 -0.07 8.59
C LEU A 38 -4.69 0.32 10.05
N ALA A 39 -5.04 1.55 10.41
CA ALA A 39 -4.95 2.03 11.79
C ALA A 39 -5.89 1.26 12.74
N ALA A 40 -7.02 0.75 12.23
CA ALA A 40 -7.95 -0.07 12.99
C ALA A 40 -7.47 -1.52 13.18
N GLN A 41 -6.45 -1.96 12.44
CA GLN A 41 -5.94 -3.33 12.54
C GLN A 41 -4.75 -3.41 13.52
N PRO A 42 -4.68 -4.44 14.38
CA PRO A 42 -3.53 -4.67 15.23
C PRO A 42 -2.29 -5.04 14.39
N GLY A 43 -1.11 -4.98 15.01
CA GLY A 43 0.15 -5.33 14.38
C GLY A 43 0.77 -4.23 13.52
N SER A 44 2.06 -4.37 13.21
CA SER A 44 2.88 -3.33 12.58
C SER A 44 3.46 -3.73 11.24
N HIS A 45 3.73 -5.00 10.97
CA HIS A 45 4.44 -5.47 9.78
C HIS A 45 3.45 -5.93 8.72
N TRP A 46 3.31 -5.15 7.65
CA TRP A 46 2.34 -5.41 6.58
C TRP A 46 3.06 -5.74 5.29
N ALA A 47 2.83 -6.93 4.74
CA ALA A 47 3.37 -7.27 3.43
C ALA A 47 2.63 -6.53 2.32
N LEU A 48 3.38 -5.96 1.38
CA LEU A 48 2.84 -5.30 0.19
C LEU A 48 3.10 -6.19 -1.04
N CYS A 49 2.04 -6.81 -1.56
CA CYS A 49 2.09 -7.72 -2.71
C CYS A 49 1.24 -7.16 -3.86
N PHE A 50 1.85 -6.35 -4.73
CA PHE A 50 1.13 -5.64 -5.79
C PHE A 50 1.79 -5.83 -7.15
N ASP A 51 0.98 -6.02 -8.19
CA ASP A 51 1.42 -5.94 -9.58
C ASP A 51 1.25 -4.51 -10.13
N ASP A 52 0.19 -3.83 -9.67
CA ASP A 52 -0.10 -2.45 -10.05
C ASP A 52 0.73 -1.44 -9.23
N SER A 53 1.69 -0.80 -9.89
CA SER A 53 2.62 0.14 -9.24
C SER A 53 1.92 1.34 -8.60
N TYR A 54 0.77 1.78 -9.14
CA TYR A 54 0.01 2.87 -8.53
C TYR A 54 -0.64 2.41 -7.22
N ARG A 55 -1.27 1.23 -7.22
CA ARG A 55 -1.86 0.64 -6.01
C ARG A 55 -0.80 0.34 -4.95
N PHE A 56 0.38 -0.12 -5.38
CA PHE A 56 1.54 -0.28 -4.51
C PHE A 56 1.90 1.03 -3.80
N CYS A 57 2.04 2.14 -4.55
CA CYS A 57 2.37 3.44 -3.96
C CYS A 57 1.29 3.93 -2.99
N VAL A 58 0.00 3.74 -3.31
CA VAL A 58 -1.10 4.05 -2.39
C VAL A 58 -0.98 3.25 -1.08
N ALA A 59 -0.73 1.94 -1.18
CA ALA A 59 -0.57 1.06 -0.03
C ALA A 59 0.64 1.41 0.83
N LEU A 60 1.77 1.71 0.19
CA LEU A 60 3.01 2.11 0.85
C LEU A 60 2.82 3.38 1.69
N LEU A 61 2.25 4.42 1.08
CA LEU A 61 1.95 5.68 1.78
C LEU A 61 0.96 5.45 2.92
N ALA A 62 -0.11 4.68 2.68
CA ALA A 62 -1.11 4.39 3.70
C ALA A 62 -0.52 3.66 4.92
N CYS A 63 0.38 2.69 4.71
CA CYS A 63 1.11 2.02 5.78
C CYS A 63 1.91 3.01 6.62
N TRP A 64 2.73 3.85 5.99
CA TRP A 64 3.54 4.83 6.72
C TRP A 64 2.69 5.84 7.50
N TYR A 65 1.63 6.38 6.90
CA TYR A 65 0.72 7.30 7.60
C TYR A 65 -0.12 6.63 8.70
N ALA A 66 -0.24 5.30 8.68
CA ALA A 66 -0.88 4.51 9.74
C ALA A 66 0.11 4.05 10.83
N GLY A 67 1.40 4.44 10.74
CA GLY A 67 2.44 4.00 11.67
C GLY A 67 2.80 2.52 11.52
N LYS A 68 2.54 1.92 10.35
CA LYS A 68 2.87 0.53 10.02
C LYS A 68 4.21 0.46 9.29
N THR A 69 4.87 -0.68 9.40
CA THR A 69 6.09 -1.08 8.71
C THR A 69 5.73 -1.87 7.45
N PRO A 70 5.81 -1.29 6.25
CA PRO A 70 5.61 -2.02 5.01
C PRO A 70 6.79 -2.98 4.76
N VAL A 71 6.49 -4.22 4.43
CA VAL A 71 7.46 -5.26 4.08
C VAL A 71 7.29 -5.62 2.61
N MET A 72 8.38 -5.53 1.84
CA MET A 72 8.40 -5.90 0.42
C MET A 72 8.97 -7.32 0.28
N PRO A 73 8.13 -8.34 0.05
CA PRO A 73 8.63 -9.68 -0.23
C PRO A 73 9.32 -9.68 -1.59
N GLY A 74 10.52 -10.27 -1.67
CA GLY A 74 11.29 -10.30 -2.91
C GLY A 74 10.60 -11.02 -4.06
N HIS A 75 9.70 -11.97 -3.78
CA HIS A 75 8.84 -12.64 -4.75
C HIS A 75 7.42 -12.71 -4.18
N CYS A 76 6.42 -12.20 -4.90
CA CYS A 76 5.00 -12.24 -4.51
C CYS A 76 4.39 -13.65 -4.73
N ARG A 77 4.98 -14.71 -4.17
CA ARG A 77 4.42 -16.08 -4.23
C ARG A 77 3.88 -16.45 -2.85
N ALA A 78 2.66 -16.99 -2.82
CA ALA A 78 1.98 -17.45 -1.60
C ALA A 78 2.89 -18.32 -0.69
N ALA A 79 3.72 -19.19 -1.28
CA ALA A 79 4.63 -20.06 -0.54
C ALA A 79 5.71 -19.32 0.29
N LEU A 80 6.09 -18.09 -0.08
CA LEU A 80 7.09 -17.30 0.67
C LEU A 80 6.44 -16.44 1.78
N LEU A 81 5.12 -16.22 1.70
CA LEU A 81 4.34 -15.58 2.77
C LEU A 81 4.18 -16.56 3.94
N ASP A 82 4.05 -17.86 3.67
CA ASP A 82 4.00 -18.95 4.67
C ASP A 82 5.30 -19.03 5.51
N GLU A 83 6.47 -18.96 4.88
CA GLU A 83 7.77 -19.03 5.59
C GLU A 83 8.06 -17.80 6.48
N ARG A 84 7.33 -16.70 6.30
CA ARG A 84 7.47 -15.46 7.09
C ARG A 84 6.17 -15.05 7.79
N GLN A 85 5.19 -15.94 7.83
CA GLN A 85 3.85 -15.65 8.39
C GLN A 85 3.95 -15.23 9.86
N ASP A 86 4.87 -15.84 10.62
CA ASP A 86 5.16 -15.49 12.02
C ASP A 86 5.67 -14.05 12.23
N ARG A 87 6.07 -13.34 11.17
CA ARG A 87 6.62 -11.98 11.24
C ARG A 87 5.76 -10.93 10.53
N LEU A 88 4.65 -11.34 9.92
CA LEU A 88 3.75 -10.46 9.20
C LEU A 88 2.39 -10.43 9.89
N ASP A 89 1.93 -9.23 10.22
CA ASP A 89 0.64 -9.02 10.88
C ASP A 89 -0.53 -8.93 9.87
N GLY A 90 -0.21 -8.84 8.58
CA GLY A 90 -1.20 -8.81 7.52
C GLY A 90 -0.59 -8.61 6.14
N VAL A 91 -1.44 -8.76 5.12
CA VAL A 91 -1.04 -8.61 3.71
C VAL A 91 -1.99 -7.66 2.99
N LEU A 92 -1.42 -6.72 2.25
CA LEU A 92 -2.11 -5.89 1.27
C LEU A 92 -1.77 -6.39 -0.13
N CYS A 93 -2.79 -6.65 -0.94
CA CYS A 93 -2.63 -7.10 -2.31
C CYS A 93 -3.72 -6.59 -3.23
N ASP A 94 -3.41 -6.57 -4.53
CA ASP A 94 -4.35 -6.27 -5.62
C ASP A 94 -4.71 -7.50 -6.46
N MET A 95 -4.07 -8.63 -6.18
CA MET A 95 -4.33 -9.94 -6.77
C MET A 95 -4.96 -10.86 -5.72
N PRO A 96 -5.83 -11.80 -6.13
CA PRO A 96 -6.30 -12.84 -5.21
C PRO A 96 -5.10 -13.65 -4.71
N LEU A 97 -4.73 -13.43 -3.45
CA LEU A 97 -3.76 -14.25 -2.75
C LEU A 97 -4.44 -15.55 -2.36
N ALA A 98 -3.99 -16.67 -2.92
CA ALA A 98 -4.32 -18.00 -2.43
C ALA A 98 -3.52 -18.27 -1.13
N VAL A 99 -3.85 -17.54 -0.07
CA VAL A 99 -3.22 -17.66 1.24
C VAL A 99 -4.33 -17.83 2.27
N SER A 100 -4.28 -18.91 3.04
CA SER A 100 -5.11 -19.07 4.22
C SER A 100 -4.46 -18.25 5.34
N LEU A 101 -4.95 -17.03 5.55
CA LEU A 101 -4.58 -16.19 6.71
C LEU A 101 -5.45 -16.55 7.91
#